data_AF-A0A354R8G7-F1
#
_entry.id   AF-A0A354R8G7-F1
#
_cell.length_a   1.000
_cell.length_b   1.000
_cell.length_c   1.000
_cell.angle_alpha   90.00
_cell.angle_beta   90.00
_cell.angle_gamma   90.00
#
_symmetry.space_group_name_H-M   'P 1'
#
loop_
_entity.id
_entity.type
_entity.pdbx_description
1 polymer ?
#
loop_
_entity_poly.entity_id
_entity_poly.type
_entity_poly.pdbx_seq_one_letter_code
_entity_poly.pdbx_strand_id
1 'polypeptide(L)'
;MTKEEILTAIAVCNDAGMLARIVRTLKNEDAPDLRLLTQAEAARRLGVKPETIRRLITCGELEARTVRGVKRVPLAVLIRFIEGKEVR
;
A
#
# COMPACT_ATOMS: atom_id res chain seq x y z
N MET A 1 22.42 -13.14 -0.64
CA MET A 1 21.95 -11.74 -0.66
C MET A 1 21.63 -11.28 0.75
N THR A 2 22.69 -10.91 1.47
CA THR A 2 22.63 -10.19 2.73
C THR A 2 22.30 -8.72 2.46
N LYS A 3 21.88 -8.00 3.50
CA LYS A 3 21.63 -6.55 3.45
C LYS A 3 22.84 -5.78 2.89
N GLU A 4 24.05 -6.24 3.19
CA GLU A 4 25.31 -5.63 2.72
C GLU A 4 25.56 -5.86 1.22
N GLU A 5 25.23 -7.04 0.68
CA GLU A 5 25.36 -7.34 -0.75
C GLU A 5 24.41 -6.47 -1.59
N ILE A 6 23.20 -6.22 -1.10
CA ILE A 6 22.21 -5.35 -1.75
C ILE A 6 22.67 -3.88 -1.73
N LEU A 7 23.13 -3.39 -0.57
CA LEU A 7 23.63 -2.02 -0.44
C LEU A 7 24.86 -1.77 -1.31
N THR A 8 25.76 -2.75 -1.41
CA THR A 8 26.95 -2.68 -2.26
C THR A 8 26.57 -2.64 -3.74
N ALA A 9 25.66 -3.51 -4.19
CA ALA A 9 25.19 -3.51 -5.58
C ALA A 9 24.49 -2.20 -5.96
N ILE A 10 23.73 -1.61 -5.03
CA ILE A 10 23.09 -0.30 -5.20
C ILE A 10 24.15 0.80 -5.31
N ALA A 11 25.12 0.86 -4.39
CA ALA A 11 26.18 1.88 -4.39
C ALA A 11 27.10 1.83 -5.63
N VAL A 12 27.27 0.66 -6.24
CA VAL A 12 28.02 0.48 -7.51
C VAL A 12 27.29 1.10 -8.70
N CYS A 13 25.96 1.24 -8.65
CA CYS A 13 25.23 2.06 -9.62
C CYS A 13 25.55 3.54 -9.37
N ASN A 14 26.59 4.04 -10.04
CA ASN A 14 27.10 5.41 -9.95
C ASN A 14 26.12 6.49 -10.50
N ASP A 15 24.84 6.13 -10.65
CA ASP A 15 23.76 7.02 -11.06
C ASP A 15 23.07 7.56 -9.80
N ALA A 16 23.51 8.75 -9.37
CA ALA A 16 22.98 9.44 -8.22
C ALA A 16 21.46 9.67 -8.31
N GLY A 17 20.89 9.75 -9.52
CA GLY A 17 19.45 9.90 -9.74
C GLY A 17 18.68 8.61 -9.45
N MET A 18 19.22 7.46 -9.86
CA MET A 18 18.65 6.16 -9.54
C MET A 18 18.76 5.84 -8.04
N LEU A 19 19.92 6.15 -7.44
CA LEU A 19 20.13 6.03 -6.00
C LEU A 19 19.16 6.89 -5.20
N ALA A 20 19.00 8.17 -5.57
CA ALA A 20 18.07 9.07 -4.91
C ALA A 20 16.62 8.59 -5.01
N ARG A 21 16.23 7.98 -6.14
CA ARG A 21 14.89 7.37 -6.31
C ARG A 21 14.71 6.15 -5.42
N ILE A 22 15.65 5.22 -5.43
CA ILE A 22 15.60 4.00 -4.60
C ILE A 22 15.60 4.36 -3.13
N VAL A 23 16.48 5.26 -2.69
CA VAL A 23 16.53 5.75 -1.31
C VAL A 23 15.24 6.48 -0.93
N ARG A 24 14.63 7.28 -1.82
CA ARG A 24 13.32 7.90 -1.56
C ARG A 24 12.21 6.87 -1.44
N THR A 25 12.25 5.80 -2.23
CA THR A 25 11.29 4.68 -2.17
C THR A 25 11.47 3.86 -0.88
N LEU A 26 12.72 3.64 -0.44
CA LEU A 26 13.03 2.86 0.76
C LEU A 26 12.89 3.65 2.06
N LYS A 27 13.26 4.94 2.09
CA LYS A 27 13.04 5.85 3.23
C LYS A 27 11.57 6.23 3.44
N ASN A 28 10.70 5.83 2.53
CA ASN A 28 9.25 5.86 2.74
C ASN A 28 8.84 4.68 3.65
N GLU A 29 9.44 4.61 4.83
CA GLU A 29 9.09 3.63 5.88
C GLU A 29 7.67 3.90 6.44
N ASP A 30 7.13 5.09 6.14
CA ASP A 30 5.74 5.54 6.38
C ASP A 30 4.88 5.58 5.11
N ALA A 31 5.12 4.71 4.11
CA ALA A 31 4.20 4.58 2.97
C ALA A 31 3.35 3.30 3.02
N PRO A 32 2.42 3.14 4.00
CA PRO A 32 1.37 2.11 3.91
C PRO A 32 0.46 2.33 2.68
N ASP A 33 0.60 3.46 2.00
CA ASP A 33 -0.06 3.84 0.75
C ASP A 33 0.35 3.03 -0.48
N LEU A 34 1.56 2.43 -0.49
CA LEU A 34 2.04 1.66 -1.65
C LEU A 34 1.44 0.26 -1.73
N ARG A 35 1.03 -0.30 -0.58
CA ARG A 35 0.48 -1.66 -0.54
C ARG A 35 -1.01 -1.63 -0.86
N LEU A 36 -1.32 -1.96 -2.11
CA LEU A 36 -2.68 -2.04 -2.63
C LEU A 36 -3.25 -3.46 -2.47
N LEU A 37 -4.30 -3.57 -1.66
CA LEU A 37 -5.00 -4.83 -1.40
C LEU A 37 -6.14 -5.04 -2.41
N THR A 38 -6.37 -6.29 -2.79
CA THR A 38 -7.65 -6.70 -3.35
C THR A 38 -8.76 -6.56 -2.30
N GLN A 39 -10.01 -6.47 -2.75
CA GLN A 39 -11.17 -6.48 -1.84
C GLN A 39 -11.21 -7.76 -0.99
N ALA A 40 -10.80 -8.91 -1.56
CA ALA A 40 -10.73 -10.17 -0.83
C ALA A 40 -9.65 -10.16 0.27
N GLU A 41 -8.50 -9.55 0.03
CA GLU A 41 -7.46 -9.39 1.06
C GLU A 41 -7.88 -8.43 2.16
N ALA A 42 -8.52 -7.31 1.81
CA ALA A 42 -9.09 -6.39 2.78
C ALA A 42 -10.16 -7.08 3.65
N ALA A 43 -11.04 -7.88 3.02
CA ALA A 43 -12.09 -8.64 3.70
C ALA A 43 -11.52 -9.64 4.71
N ARG A 44 -10.50 -10.41 4.30
CA ARG A 44 -9.80 -11.36 5.18
C ARG A 44 -9.17 -10.68 6.40
N ARG A 45 -8.61 -9.49 6.21
CA ARG A 45 -8.00 -8.72 7.31
C ARG A 45 -9.02 -8.16 8.29
N LEU A 46 -10.20 -7.79 7.79
CA LEU A 46 -11.31 -7.30 8.61
C LEU A 46 -12.19 -8.42 9.19
N GLY A 47 -11.99 -9.68 8.79
CA GLY A 47 -12.84 -10.79 9.19
C GLY A 47 -14.28 -10.70 8.62
N VAL A 48 -14.47 -10.01 7.50
CA VAL A 48 -15.77 -9.79 6.86
C VAL A 48 -15.87 -10.48 5.50
N LYS A 49 -17.07 -10.50 4.91
CA LYS A 49 -17.27 -10.97 3.54
C LYS A 49 -16.77 -9.92 2.53
N PRO A 50 -16.22 -10.33 1.36
CA PRO A 50 -15.81 -9.40 0.31
C PRO A 50 -16.91 -8.44 -0.16
N GLU A 51 -18.16 -8.87 -0.10
CA GLU A 51 -19.34 -8.05 -0.42
C GLU A 51 -19.47 -6.84 0.53
N THR A 52 -19.10 -7.00 1.80
CA THR A 52 -19.05 -5.89 2.76
C THR A 52 -18.04 -4.84 2.32
N ILE A 53 -16.84 -5.25 1.88
CA ILE A 53 -15.82 -4.34 1.37
C ILE A 53 -16.31 -3.62 0.12
N ARG A 54 -16.92 -4.35 -0.82
CA ARG A 54 -17.52 -3.76 -2.02
C ARG A 54 -18.55 -2.69 -1.64
N ARG A 55 -19.44 -2.99 -0.69
CA ARG A 55 -20.46 -2.05 -0.21
C ARG A 55 -19.83 -0.81 0.41
N LEU A 56 -18.84 -0.97 1.29
CA LEU A 56 -18.13 0.16 1.92
C LEU A 56 -17.49 1.08 0.87
N ILE A 57 -16.86 0.50 -0.16
CA ILE A 57 -16.29 1.28 -1.28
C ILE A 57 -17.38 2.00 -2.07
N THR A 58 -18.47 1.30 -2.42
CA THR A 58 -19.57 1.90 -3.20
C THR A 58 -20.29 3.01 -2.44
N CYS A 59 -20.44 2.87 -1.12
CA CYS A 59 -21.07 3.87 -0.25
C CYS A 59 -20.15 5.05 0.10
N GLY A 60 -18.86 4.99 -0.26
CA GLY A 60 -17.88 6.05 0.05
C GLY A 60 -17.22 5.93 1.42
N GLU A 61 -17.64 4.98 2.24
CA GLU A 61 -17.11 4.72 3.60
C GLU A 61 -15.67 4.17 3.61
N LEU A 62 -15.20 3.65 2.48
CA LEU A 62 -13.85 3.13 2.34
C LEU A 62 -13.24 3.54 1.01
N GLU A 63 -12.22 4.40 1.06
CA GLU A 63 -11.51 4.84 -0.14
C GLU A 63 -10.81 3.67 -0.86
N ALA A 64 -10.90 3.69 -2.19
CA ALA A 64 -10.23 2.73 -3.05
C ALA A 64 -9.69 3.39 -4.33
N ARG A 65 -8.52 2.93 -4.78
CA ARG A 65 -7.92 3.36 -6.04
C ARG A 65 -8.26 2.38 -7.16
N THR A 66 -8.50 2.90 -8.36
CA THR A 66 -8.65 2.07 -9.55
C THR A 66 -7.27 1.81 -10.15
N VAL A 67 -6.85 0.54 -10.22
CA VAL A 67 -5.59 0.13 -10.87
C VAL A 67 -5.91 -0.90 -11.94
N ARG A 68 -5.59 -0.59 -13.19
CA ARG A 68 -5.89 -1.43 -14.37
C ARG A 68 -7.37 -1.87 -14.42
N GLY A 69 -8.28 -0.94 -14.13
CA GLY A 69 -9.74 -1.20 -14.12
C GLY A 69 -10.27 -1.91 -12.87
N VAL A 70 -9.43 -2.27 -11.91
CA VAL A 70 -9.84 -2.98 -10.69
C VAL A 70 -9.69 -2.08 -9.46
N LYS A 71 -10.71 -2.02 -8.61
CA LYS A 71 -10.66 -1.31 -7.32
C LYS A 71 -9.74 -2.02 -6.35
N ARG A 72 -8.78 -1.29 -5.78
CA ARG A 72 -7.82 -1.75 -4.78
C ARG A 72 -7.89 -0.83 -3.56
N VAL A 73 -7.82 -1.45 -2.38
CA VAL A 73 -7.87 -0.73 -1.10
C VAL A 73 -6.43 -0.49 -0.64
N PRO A 74 -5.97 0.77 -0.48
CA PRO A 74 -4.68 1.03 0.14
C PRO A 74 -4.65 0.49 1.57
N LEU A 75 -3.58 -0.19 1.95
CA LEU A 75 -3.45 -0.73 3.31
C LEU A 75 -3.53 0.38 4.37
N ALA A 76 -2.98 1.56 4.09
CA ALA A 76 -3.09 2.74 4.95
C ALA A 76 -4.54 3.10 5.30
N VAL A 77 -5.40 3.15 4.29
CA VAL A 77 -6.83 3.45 4.44
C VAL A 77 -7.50 2.37 5.29
N LEU A 78 -7.21 1.09 5.02
CA LEU A 78 -7.77 -0.02 5.79
C LEU A 78 -7.38 0.04 7.27
N ILE A 79 -6.13 0.42 7.57
CA ILE A 79 -5.66 0.59 8.95
C ILE A 79 -6.41 1.74 9.63
N ARG A 80 -6.51 2.90 8.99
CA ARG A 80 -7.24 4.07 9.53
C ARG A 80 -8.71 3.73 9.81
N PHE A 81 -9.34 2.98 8.91
CA PHE A 81 -10.71 2.49 9.06
C PHE A 81 -10.87 1.61 10.31
N ILE A 82 -9.92 0.69 10.57
CA ILE A 82 -9.93 -0.15 11.78
C ILE A 82 -9.72 0.69 13.04
N GLU A 83 -8.86 1.69 12.99
CA GLU A 83 -8.57 2.59 14.12
C GLU A 83 -9.72 3.58 14.42
N GLY A 84 -10.80 3.58 13.64
CA GLY A 84 -11.92 4.52 13.80
C GLY A 84 -11.55 5.98 13.48
N LYS A 85 -10.39 6.22 12.85
CA LYS A 85 -10.01 7.53 12.33
C LYS A 85 -10.75 7.69 11.01
N GLU A 86 -11.89 8.38 11.07
CA GLU A 86 -12.81 8.64 9.95
C GLU A 86 -12.08 8.82 8.63
N VAL A 87 -12.49 8.03 7.63
CA VAL A 87 -12.17 8.20 6.22
C VAL A 87 -13.33 9.02 5.65
N ARG A 88 -13.09 10.30 5.34
CA ARG A 88 -14.03 11.19 4.65
C ARG A 88 -13.37 11.74 3.39
#